data_AF-A0A0G1B9K6-F1
#
_entry.id   AF-A0A0G1B9K6-F1
#
_cell.length_a   1.000
_cell.length_b   1.000
_cell.length_c   1.000
_cell.angle_alpha   90.00
_cell.angle_beta   90.00
_cell.angle_gamma   90.00
#
_symmetry.space_group_name_H-M   'P 1'
#
loop_
_entity.id
_entity.type
_entity.pdbx_description
1 polymer ?
#
loop_
_entity_poly.entity_id
_entity_poly.type
_entity_poly.pdbx_seq_one_letter_code
_entity_poly.pdbx_strand_id
1 'polypeptide(L)'
;MIVFGTALVAILSLFAISLLSKKTSSSPTTSYTQTDTQKPKVELPENFVDTGISKLKDTITRDFIVKNIGEKTLQLRNINSSCGCTSAKIISGDQETKEYGMSKRSLEVVNIAPGAEATIRVIYRPFTMPVYGVIIREVYIDTNDPDFSKIILRMKANITK
;
A
#
# COMPACT_ATOMS: atom_id res chain seq x y z
N MET A 1 70.51 4.62 19.30
CA MET A 1 69.03 4.65 19.36
C MET A 1 68.50 4.94 17.96
N ILE A 2 67.88 3.92 17.33
CA ILE A 2 66.70 3.96 16.43
C ILE A 2 66.74 5.03 15.30
N VAL A 3 67.25 4.72 14.10
CA VAL A 3 66.60 4.06 12.92
C VAL A 3 65.77 5.00 12.03
N PHE A 4 66.30 5.21 10.81
CA PHE A 4 65.71 5.40 9.47
C PHE A 4 64.20 5.68 9.28
N GLY A 5 63.92 6.48 8.23
CA GLY A 5 62.92 6.07 7.22
C GLY A 5 61.99 7.16 6.69
N THR A 6 62.25 7.61 5.46
CA THR A 6 61.34 8.39 4.61
C THR A 6 60.05 7.62 4.30
N ALA A 7 58.89 8.28 4.28
CA ALA A 7 57.77 7.91 3.38
C ALA A 7 56.76 9.06 3.24
N LEU A 8 56.65 9.59 2.01
CA LEU A 8 55.50 10.34 1.50
C LEU A 8 54.24 9.45 1.61
N VAL A 9 53.14 9.98 2.17
CA VAL A 9 51.79 9.52 1.80
C VAL A 9 50.86 10.72 1.72
N ALA A 10 50.34 10.93 0.53
CA ALA A 10 49.35 11.95 0.19
C ALA A 10 48.11 11.82 1.07
N ILE A 11 47.78 12.89 1.79
CA ILE A 11 46.50 13.03 2.49
C ILE A 11 45.47 13.43 1.44
N LEU A 12 45.02 12.43 0.66
CA LEU A 12 43.74 12.48 -0.04
C LEU A 12 42.67 12.55 1.05
N SER A 13 42.14 13.75 1.26
CA SER A 13 41.01 14.04 2.11
C SER A 13 39.90 13.03 1.86
N LEU A 14 39.66 12.22 2.89
CA LEU A 14 38.55 11.29 3.06
C LEU A 14 37.21 12.02 2.88
N PHE A 15 36.78 12.22 1.64
CA PHE A 15 35.36 12.33 1.33
C PHE A 15 34.86 10.90 1.12
N ALA A 16 34.76 10.18 2.24
CA ALA A 16 33.98 8.96 2.32
C ALA A 16 32.52 9.39 2.10
N ILE A 17 32.11 9.39 0.83
CA ILE A 17 30.72 9.47 0.42
C ILE A 17 30.06 8.26 1.06
N SER A 18 29.46 8.46 2.23
CA SER A 18 28.52 7.53 2.84
C SER A 18 27.31 7.48 1.92
N LEU A 19 27.41 6.68 0.87
CA LEU A 19 26.28 6.27 0.06
C LEU A 19 25.30 5.58 1.00
N LEU A 20 24.30 6.37 1.38
CA LEU A 20 23.11 5.96 2.08
C LEU A 20 22.43 4.91 1.19
N SER A 21 22.75 3.65 1.41
CA SER A 21 21.98 2.52 0.90
C SER A 21 20.58 2.62 1.51
N LYS A 22 19.69 3.37 0.86
CA LYS A 22 18.24 3.18 1.01
C LYS A 22 17.97 1.74 0.57
N LYS A 23 17.96 0.84 1.55
CA LYS A 23 17.55 -0.56 1.39
C LYS A 23 16.10 -0.52 0.92
N THR A 24 15.88 -0.64 -0.38
CA THR A 24 14.54 -0.84 -0.93
C THR A 24 14.04 -2.18 -0.38
N SER A 25 13.18 -2.12 0.62
CA SER A 25 12.57 -3.26 1.29
C SER A 25 11.53 -3.90 0.38
N SER A 26 11.98 -4.64 -0.63
CA SER A 26 11.14 -5.59 -1.35
C SER A 26 11.12 -6.91 -0.56
N SER A 27 10.17 -7.06 0.37
CA SER A 27 9.92 -8.35 1.02
C SER A 27 9.53 -9.39 -0.04
N PRO A 28 10.10 -10.61 -0.02
CA PRO A 28 9.71 -11.66 -0.96
C PRO A 28 8.23 -12.04 -0.76
N THR A 29 7.50 -12.19 -1.86
CA THR A 29 6.11 -12.65 -1.86
C THR A 29 6.07 -14.13 -1.47
N THR A 30 5.35 -14.47 -0.40
CA THR A 30 5.19 -15.84 0.07
C THR A 30 3.86 -16.39 -0.44
N SER A 31 3.88 -17.54 -1.11
CA SER A 31 2.69 -18.20 -1.67
C SER A 31 2.20 -19.33 -0.76
N TYR A 32 0.88 -19.54 -0.73
CA TYR A 32 0.19 -20.59 0.03
C TYR A 32 -0.79 -21.34 -0.86
N THR A 33 -1.17 -22.55 -0.47
CA THR A 33 -2.23 -23.35 -1.08
C THR A 33 -3.47 -23.42 -0.18
N GLN A 34 -4.64 -23.72 -0.75
CA GLN A 34 -5.88 -23.81 0.03
C GLN A 34 -5.83 -24.93 1.08
N THR A 35 -5.05 -25.98 0.83
CA THR A 35 -4.87 -27.13 1.73
C THR A 35 -3.91 -26.87 2.88
N ASP A 36 -3.19 -25.76 2.89
CA ASP A 36 -2.26 -25.42 3.97
C ASP A 36 -3.03 -25.17 5.27
N THR A 37 -2.59 -25.81 6.36
CA THR A 37 -3.19 -25.65 7.69
C THR A 37 -2.82 -24.34 8.34
N GLN A 38 -1.58 -23.85 8.12
CA GLN A 38 -1.11 -22.57 8.62
C GLN A 38 -0.89 -21.59 7.46
N LYS A 39 -1.86 -20.70 7.24
CA LYS A 39 -1.89 -19.75 6.13
C LYS A 39 -2.39 -18.38 6.61
N PRO A 40 -2.11 -17.29 5.87
CA PRO A 40 -2.75 -16.00 6.15
C PRO A 40 -4.24 -16.11 5.84
N LYS A 41 -5.05 -15.32 6.52
CA LYS A 41 -6.49 -15.29 6.29
C LYS A 41 -7.02 -13.87 6.41
N VAL A 42 -7.62 -13.37 5.35
CA VAL A 42 -8.22 -12.04 5.27
C VAL A 42 -9.57 -12.07 5.97
N GLU A 43 -9.78 -11.13 6.88
CA GLU A 43 -11.11 -10.70 7.29
C GLU A 43 -11.31 -9.24 6.85
N LEU A 44 -12.45 -8.99 6.21
CA LEU A 44 -12.83 -7.69 5.67
C LEU A 44 -14.23 -7.36 6.18
N PRO A 45 -14.35 -6.63 7.32
CA PRO A 45 -15.64 -6.37 7.96
C PRO A 45 -16.63 -5.63 7.05
N GLU A 46 -16.10 -4.76 6.19
CA GLU A 46 -16.85 -4.04 5.17
C GLU A 46 -16.01 -3.84 3.91
N ASN A 47 -16.66 -3.86 2.76
CA ASN A 47 -16.03 -3.65 1.46
C ASN A 47 -16.82 -2.70 0.55
N PHE A 48 -17.89 -2.10 1.08
CA PHE A 48 -18.76 -1.19 0.36
C PHE A 48 -19.17 -0.03 1.27
N VAL A 49 -19.15 1.18 0.71
CA VAL A 49 -19.67 2.38 1.38
C VAL A 49 -20.45 3.25 0.40
N ASP A 50 -21.59 3.78 0.84
CA ASP A 50 -22.30 4.86 0.15
C ASP A 50 -22.00 6.18 0.86
N THR A 51 -21.42 7.11 0.12
CA THR A 51 -21.00 8.42 0.63
C THR A 51 -22.09 9.47 0.52
N GLY A 52 -23.20 9.15 -0.14
CA GLY A 52 -24.30 10.08 -0.38
C GLY A 52 -23.93 11.13 -1.43
N ILE A 53 -24.39 12.36 -1.21
CA ILE A 53 -24.23 13.47 -2.15
C ILE A 53 -22.93 14.23 -1.85
N SER A 54 -22.18 14.55 -2.89
CA SER A 54 -21.00 15.41 -2.80
C SER A 54 -20.90 16.32 -4.01
N LYS A 55 -20.14 17.42 -3.89
CA LYS A 55 -19.88 18.34 -5.00
C LYS A 55 -18.65 17.90 -5.78
N LEU A 56 -18.57 18.32 -7.04
CA LEU A 56 -17.42 18.01 -7.91
C LEU A 56 -16.06 18.39 -7.29
N LYS A 57 -16.02 19.48 -6.51
CA LYS A 57 -14.80 19.98 -5.86
C LYS A 57 -14.39 19.19 -4.61
N ASP A 58 -15.28 18.37 -4.06
CA ASP A 58 -15.04 17.70 -2.79
C ASP A 58 -14.12 16.49 -3.00
N THR A 59 -13.12 16.33 -2.14
CA THR A 59 -12.35 15.08 -2.07
C THR A 59 -13.03 14.15 -1.08
N ILE A 60 -13.41 12.96 -1.53
CA ILE A 60 -14.10 11.97 -0.71
C ILE A 60 -13.08 10.93 -0.26
N THR A 61 -12.97 10.74 1.06
CA THR A 61 -12.03 9.78 1.67
C THR A 61 -12.80 8.80 2.54
N ARG A 62 -12.50 7.50 2.41
CA ARG A 62 -13.09 6.43 3.22
C ARG A 62 -12.04 5.40 3.60
N ASP A 63 -12.14 4.93 4.84
CA ASP A 63 -11.21 3.98 5.43
C ASP A 63 -11.91 2.63 5.55
N PHE A 64 -11.25 1.57 5.09
CA PHE A 64 -11.69 0.19 5.24
C PHE A 64 -10.67 -0.56 6.07
N ILE A 65 -11.14 -1.36 7.02
CA ILE A 65 -10.25 -2.18 7.86
C ILE A 65 -10.04 -3.53 7.21
N VAL A 66 -8.79 -3.98 7.11
CA VAL A 66 -8.43 -5.34 6.73
C VAL A 66 -7.69 -5.98 7.89
N LYS A 67 -8.10 -7.19 8.28
CA LYS A 67 -7.50 -7.93 9.38
C LYS A 67 -6.88 -9.22 8.89
N ASN A 68 -5.79 -9.62 9.52
CA ASN A 68 -5.23 -10.94 9.35
C ASN A 68 -5.67 -11.85 10.50
N ILE A 69 -6.69 -12.67 10.25
CA ILE A 69 -7.20 -13.65 11.22
C ILE A 69 -6.55 -15.04 11.05
N GLY A 70 -5.50 -15.14 10.22
CA GLY A 70 -4.75 -16.36 9.98
C GLY A 70 -3.53 -16.50 10.88
N GLU A 71 -2.72 -17.53 10.62
CA GLU A 71 -1.54 -17.88 11.42
C GLU A 71 -0.21 -17.43 10.78
N LYS A 72 -0.26 -16.95 9.55
CA LYS A 72 0.92 -16.45 8.81
C LYS A 72 0.72 -15.01 8.38
N THR A 73 1.83 -14.33 8.09
CA THR A 73 1.83 -12.94 7.63
C THR A 73 1.02 -12.78 6.35
N LEU A 74 0.01 -11.91 6.41
CA LEU A 74 -0.77 -11.49 5.26
C LEU A 74 0.01 -10.40 4.51
N GLN A 75 0.12 -10.55 3.20
CA GLN A 75 0.81 -9.63 2.32
C GLN A 75 -0.18 -8.94 1.38
N LEU A 76 -0.25 -7.61 1.45
CA LEU A 76 -1.02 -6.79 0.54
C LEU A 76 -0.10 -6.17 -0.51
N ARG A 77 -0.46 -6.30 -1.79
CA ARG A 77 0.34 -5.82 -2.92
C ARG A 77 -0.55 -5.40 -4.09
N ASN A 78 0.07 -4.86 -5.13
CA ASN A 78 -0.58 -4.48 -6.39
C ASN A 78 -1.81 -3.58 -6.21
N ILE A 79 -1.71 -2.56 -5.35
CA ILE A 79 -2.80 -1.59 -5.15
C ILE A 79 -3.10 -0.92 -6.50
N ASN A 80 -4.36 -0.98 -6.94
CA ASN A 80 -4.82 -0.40 -8.18
C ASN A 80 -6.28 0.08 -8.05
N SER A 81 -6.73 0.96 -8.95
CA SER A 81 -8.10 1.47 -8.95
C SER A 81 -8.77 1.38 -10.33
N SER A 82 -10.09 1.45 -10.36
CA SER A 82 -10.89 1.40 -11.60
C SER A 82 -10.88 2.70 -12.41
N CYS A 83 -10.38 3.81 -11.85
CA CYS A 83 -10.37 5.15 -12.46
C CYS A 83 -9.16 5.95 -12.01
N GLY A 84 -8.57 6.76 -12.91
CA GLY A 84 -7.51 7.73 -12.56
C GLY A 84 -7.92 8.80 -11.54
N CYS A 85 -9.22 8.96 -11.31
CA CYS A 85 -9.80 9.81 -10.29
C CYS A 85 -9.85 9.18 -8.89
N THR A 86 -9.55 7.88 -8.77
CA THR A 86 -9.60 7.11 -7.52
C THR A 86 -8.24 6.54 -7.20
N SER A 87 -7.91 6.50 -5.93
CA SER A 87 -6.63 6.03 -5.43
C SER A 87 -6.78 5.42 -4.04
N ALA A 88 -5.75 4.72 -3.58
CA ALA A 88 -5.70 4.22 -2.22
C ALA A 88 -4.27 4.20 -1.66
N LYS A 89 -4.19 4.17 -0.34
CA LYS A 89 -2.98 3.93 0.45
C LYS A 89 -3.30 3.03 1.63
N ILE A 90 -2.29 2.35 2.14
CA ILE A 90 -2.41 1.44 3.28
C ILE A 90 -1.65 2.02 4.46
N ILE A 91 -2.27 1.97 5.63
CA ILE A 91 -1.72 2.39 6.92
C ILE A 91 -1.68 1.14 7.81
N SER A 92 -0.49 0.74 8.25
CA SER A 92 -0.26 -0.44 9.09
C SER A 92 0.76 -0.09 10.17
N GLY A 93 0.29 0.01 11.42
CA GLY A 93 1.10 0.57 12.52
C GLY A 93 1.60 1.98 12.18
N ASP A 94 2.90 2.22 12.34
CA ASP A 94 3.55 3.51 12.02
C ASP A 94 3.92 3.67 10.53
N GLN A 95 3.59 2.69 9.70
CA GLN A 95 3.92 2.70 8.27
C GLN A 95 2.72 3.12 7.44
N GLU A 96 2.95 4.06 6.53
CA GLU A 96 1.98 4.49 5.54
C GLU A 96 2.61 4.40 4.14
N THR A 97 1.91 3.74 3.22
CA THR A 97 2.35 3.63 1.82
C THR A 97 2.17 4.95 1.09
N LYS A 98 2.77 5.05 -0.10
CA LYS A 98 2.35 6.10 -1.04
C LYS A 98 0.90 5.87 -1.50
N GLU A 99 0.33 6.90 -2.10
CA GLU A 99 -0.94 6.79 -2.79
C GLU A 99 -0.74 6.16 -4.18
N TYR A 100 -1.58 5.16 -4.48
CA TYR A 100 -1.56 4.36 -5.70
C TYR A 100 -2.95 4.33 -6.37
N GLY A 101 -2.98 4.23 -7.68
CA GLY A 101 -4.23 4.26 -8.46
C GLY A 101 -4.00 3.73 -9.88
N MET A 102 -4.96 3.98 -10.77
CA MET A 102 -5.01 3.39 -12.13
C MET A 102 -3.70 3.47 -12.93
N SER A 103 -2.99 4.61 -12.85
CA SER A 103 -1.75 4.85 -13.60
C SER A 103 -0.48 4.45 -12.85
N LYS A 104 -0.57 4.11 -11.56
CA LYS A 104 0.59 3.86 -10.70
C LYS A 104 0.27 2.75 -9.70
N ARG A 105 0.76 1.55 -10.02
CA ARG A 105 0.66 0.38 -9.14
C ARG A 105 1.63 0.48 -7.97
N SER A 106 1.27 -0.15 -6.85
CA SER A 106 2.21 -0.28 -5.73
C SER A 106 3.39 -1.18 -6.08
N LEU A 107 4.58 -0.78 -5.66
CA LEU A 107 5.81 -1.60 -5.74
C LEU A 107 6.18 -2.18 -4.37
N GLU A 108 5.63 -1.61 -3.31
CA GLU A 108 5.81 -2.05 -1.93
C GLU A 108 4.80 -3.13 -1.56
N VAL A 109 5.27 -4.11 -0.79
CA VAL A 109 4.46 -5.16 -0.17
C VAL A 109 4.23 -4.76 1.27
N VAL A 110 2.96 -4.65 1.67
CA VAL A 110 2.60 -4.35 3.06
C VAL A 110 2.37 -5.67 3.79
N ASN A 111 3.11 -5.89 4.86
CA ASN A 111 3.00 -7.08 5.71
C ASN A 111 2.09 -6.78 6.90
N ILE A 112 1.13 -7.67 7.16
CA ILE A 112 0.21 -7.61 8.31
C ILE A 112 0.42 -8.90 9.11
N ALA A 113 0.94 -8.76 10.32
CA ALA A 113 1.18 -9.88 11.21
C ALA A 113 -0.13 -10.62 11.58
N PRO A 114 -0.07 -11.91 11.96
CA PRO A 114 -1.21 -12.62 12.54
C PRO A 114 -1.87 -11.83 13.67
N GLY A 115 -3.20 -11.71 13.63
CA GLY A 115 -3.99 -10.95 14.60
C GLY A 115 -3.93 -9.42 14.45
N ALA A 116 -3.08 -8.88 13.57
CA ALA A 116 -3.00 -7.45 13.31
C ALA A 116 -3.98 -7.00 12.23
N GLU A 117 -4.17 -5.68 12.15
CA GLU A 117 -5.02 -5.02 11.16
C GLU A 117 -4.28 -3.87 10.48
N ALA A 118 -4.79 -3.49 9.30
CA ALA A 118 -4.37 -2.31 8.57
C ALA A 118 -5.60 -1.54 8.07
N THR A 119 -5.43 -0.24 7.85
CA THR A 119 -6.44 0.61 7.22
C THR A 119 -6.10 0.80 5.75
N ILE A 120 -7.05 0.52 4.87
CA ILE A 120 -6.99 0.87 3.46
C ILE A 120 -7.82 2.14 3.26
N ARG A 121 -7.13 3.26 3.03
CA ARG A 121 -7.75 4.56 2.79
C ARG A 121 -7.98 4.76 1.30
N VAL A 122 -9.24 4.74 0.87
CA VAL A 122 -9.68 5.02 -0.49
C VAL A 122 -9.98 6.51 -0.63
N ILE A 123 -9.43 7.13 -1.67
CA ILE A 123 -9.53 8.57 -1.95
C ILE A 123 -10.06 8.75 -3.36
N TYR A 124 -11.20 9.44 -3.49
CA TYR A 124 -11.81 9.82 -4.76
C TYR A 124 -11.81 11.32 -4.93
N ARG A 125 -11.30 11.77 -6.09
CA ARG A 125 -11.19 13.15 -6.52
C ARG A 125 -12.03 13.35 -7.79
N PRO A 126 -13.32 13.72 -7.67
CA PRO A 126 -14.22 13.88 -8.80
C PRO A 126 -13.72 14.93 -9.80
N PHE A 127 -13.11 16.01 -9.31
CA PHE A 127 -12.57 17.08 -10.15
C PHE A 127 -11.48 16.61 -11.14
N THR A 128 -10.76 15.53 -10.84
CA THR A 128 -9.73 14.97 -11.74
C THR A 128 -10.34 14.42 -13.02
N MET A 129 -11.57 13.90 -12.95
CA MET A 129 -12.31 13.42 -14.11
C MET A 129 -13.81 13.64 -13.86
N PRO A 130 -14.33 14.82 -14.23
CA PRO A 130 -15.70 15.21 -13.89
C PRO A 130 -16.74 14.27 -14.47
N VAL A 131 -17.47 13.58 -13.59
CA VAL A 131 -18.63 12.75 -13.90
C VAL A 131 -19.70 13.08 -12.87
N TYR A 132 -20.91 13.40 -13.33
CA TYR A 132 -22.05 13.74 -12.48
C TYR A 132 -23.00 12.55 -12.32
N GLY A 133 -23.82 12.59 -11.28
CA GLY A 133 -24.77 11.55 -10.94
C GLY A 133 -24.16 10.44 -10.08
N VAL A 134 -24.87 9.32 -10.00
CA VAL A 134 -24.47 8.17 -9.18
C VAL A 134 -23.35 7.40 -9.87
N ILE A 135 -22.23 7.24 -9.17
CA ILE A 135 -21.04 6.52 -9.62
C ILE A 135 -20.61 5.52 -8.56
N ILE A 136 -19.91 4.46 -9.01
CA ILE A 136 -19.21 3.51 -8.15
C ILE A 136 -17.74 3.50 -8.55
N ARG A 137 -16.85 3.65 -7.58
CA ARG A 137 -15.40 3.53 -7.76
C ARG A 137 -14.89 2.33 -6.99
N GLU A 138 -13.92 1.65 -7.57
CA GLU A 138 -13.36 0.42 -7.01
C GLU A 138 -11.85 0.56 -6.83
N VAL A 139 -11.36 -0.08 -5.76
CA VAL A 139 -9.93 -0.30 -5.50
C VAL A 139 -9.70 -1.80 -5.35
N TYR A 140 -8.66 -2.29 -6.00
CA TYR A 140 -8.25 -3.68 -6.00
C TYR A 140 -6.90 -3.82 -5.30
N ILE A 141 -6.77 -4.82 -4.44
CA ILE A 141 -5.51 -5.17 -3.76
C ILE A 141 -5.35 -6.69 -3.82
N ASP A 142 -4.19 -7.17 -4.26
CA ASP A 142 -3.89 -8.59 -4.26
C ASP A 142 -3.38 -9.02 -2.87
N THR A 143 -3.75 -10.23 -2.46
CA THR A 143 -3.30 -10.83 -1.20
C THR A 143 -2.52 -12.13 -1.45
N ASN A 144 -1.91 -12.68 -0.40
CA ASN A 144 -1.37 -14.04 -0.39
C ASN A 144 -2.26 -15.04 0.37
N ASP A 145 -3.50 -14.67 0.70
CA ASP A 145 -4.51 -15.60 1.20
C ASP A 145 -5.01 -16.46 0.02
N PRO A 146 -4.85 -17.79 0.07
CA PRO A 146 -5.25 -18.68 -1.03
C PRO A 146 -6.77 -18.82 -1.19
N ASP A 147 -7.55 -18.46 -0.16
CA ASP A 147 -9.02 -18.44 -0.18
C ASP A 147 -9.56 -17.05 -0.53
N PHE A 148 -8.76 -15.99 -0.33
CA PHE A 148 -9.14 -14.59 -0.56
C PHE A 148 -8.05 -13.82 -1.32
N SER A 149 -7.71 -14.24 -2.54
CA SER A 149 -6.56 -13.71 -3.29
C SER A 149 -6.66 -12.23 -3.72
N LYS A 150 -7.86 -11.62 -3.64
CA LYS A 150 -8.09 -10.24 -4.08
C LYS A 150 -9.16 -9.54 -3.22
N ILE A 151 -8.76 -8.41 -2.65
CA ILE A 151 -9.67 -7.44 -2.01
C ILE A 151 -10.23 -6.51 -3.08
N ILE A 152 -11.55 -6.28 -3.03
CA ILE A 152 -12.26 -5.30 -3.86
C ILE A 152 -13.05 -4.38 -2.93
N LEU A 153 -12.64 -3.11 -2.85
CA LEU A 153 -13.32 -2.08 -2.07
C LEU A 153 -14.14 -1.21 -3.00
N ARG A 154 -15.39 -0.93 -2.63
CA ARG A 154 -16.35 -0.17 -3.44
C ARG A 154 -16.81 1.07 -2.72
N MET A 155 -16.78 2.19 -3.42
CA MET A 155 -17.30 3.46 -2.93
C MET A 155 -18.32 4.02 -3.91
N LYS A 156 -19.56 4.14 -3.45
CA LYS A 156 -20.65 4.80 -4.17
C LYS A 156 -20.74 6.26 -3.76
N ALA A 157 -20.95 7.14 -4.74
CA ALA A 157 -21.17 8.56 -4.51
C ALA A 157 -22.18 9.11 -5.53
N ASN A 158 -22.89 10.17 -5.17
CA ASN A 158 -23.72 10.96 -6.08
C ASN A 158 -23.09 12.36 -6.25
N ILE A 159 -22.51 12.61 -7.42
CA ILE A 159 -21.78 13.84 -7.70
C ILE A 159 -22.69 14.88 -8.33
N THR A 160 -22.75 16.03 -7.68
CA THR A 160 -23.52 17.21 -8.10
C THR A 160 -22.59 18.37 -8.47
N LYS A 161 -23.15 19.39 -9.10
CA LYS A 161 -22.42 20.62 -9.45
C LYS A 161 -21.88 21.33 -8.21
#